data_AF-A0ABD3UWL4-F1
#
_entry.id   AF-A0ABD3UWL4-F1
#
_cell.length_a   1.000
_cell.length_b   1.000
_cell.length_c   1.000
_cell.angle_alpha   90.00
_cell.angle_beta   90.00
_cell.angle_gamma   90.00
#
_symmetry.space_group_name_H-M   'P 1'
#
loop_
_entity.id
_entity.type
_entity.pdbx_description
1 polymer ?
#
loop_
_entity_poly.entity_id
_entity_poly.type
_entity_poly.pdbx_seq_one_letter_code
_entity_poly.pdbx_strand_id
1 'polypeptide(L)'
;NINDNTPIFVPASYTFFVTYGSATGTIIGKVSATDGDLGTYGTLYYSLDQSSLNTTYFGVTSPTGQLYLSSSINSIGIGGSVTFLAVATDGGGLSTYANVIVEVATTTTVTTTTTETRYKSFIEDGRNVAWLTLSVLTIVAVLAVVLWLACDINKRGFPRFKLE
;
A
#
# COMPACT_ATOMS: atom_id res chain seq x y z
N ASN A 1 24.11 -18.43 -36.57
CA ASN A 1 24.46 -18.51 -35.14
C ASN A 1 24.65 -19.96 -34.76
N ILE A 2 25.61 -20.30 -33.90
CA ILE A 2 25.79 -21.65 -33.32
C ILE A 2 25.44 -21.50 -31.83
N ASN A 3 24.83 -22.51 -31.22
CA ASN A 3 24.43 -22.45 -29.81
C ASN A 3 25.63 -22.76 -28.90
N ASP A 4 26.46 -21.76 -28.63
CA ASP A 4 27.69 -21.90 -27.85
C ASP A 4 27.71 -21.09 -26.53
N ASN A 5 26.70 -20.25 -26.30
CA ASN A 5 26.47 -19.58 -25.03
C ASN A 5 25.38 -20.33 -24.26
N THR A 6 25.64 -20.60 -22.98
CA THR A 6 24.62 -21.16 -22.09
C THR A 6 23.96 -20.01 -21.35
N PRO A 7 22.64 -20.05 -21.09
CA PRO A 7 21.97 -19.03 -20.30
C PRO A 7 22.65 -18.79 -18.95
N ILE A 8 22.62 -17.55 -18.46
CA ILE A 8 23.21 -17.16 -17.17
C ILE A 8 22.21 -16.33 -16.37
N PHE A 9 21.85 -16.78 -15.16
CA PHE A 9 21.05 -15.98 -14.23
C PHE A 9 21.85 -14.83 -13.63
N VAL A 10 21.23 -13.64 -13.55
CA VAL A 10 21.82 -12.46 -12.92
C VAL A 10 20.77 -11.80 -12.02
N PRO A 11 20.85 -11.95 -10.68
CA PRO A 11 21.84 -12.71 -9.89
C PRO A 11 21.68 -14.24 -9.99
N ALA A 12 22.67 -14.99 -9.47
CA ALA A 12 22.65 -16.47 -9.39
C ALA A 12 21.77 -17.02 -8.24
N SER A 13 21.33 -16.16 -7.31
CA SER A 13 20.44 -16.51 -6.21
C SER A 13 19.46 -15.36 -5.94
N TYR A 14 18.21 -15.72 -5.63
CA TYR A 14 17.12 -14.78 -5.39
C TYR A 14 16.49 -15.04 -4.02
N THR A 15 16.18 -13.96 -3.30
CA THR A 15 15.34 -14.00 -2.11
C THR A 15 14.12 -13.12 -2.34
N PHE A 16 12.94 -13.70 -2.19
CA PHE A 16 11.67 -12.99 -2.29
C PHE A 16 10.86 -13.14 -1.01
N PHE A 17 9.88 -12.26 -0.84
CA PHE A 17 8.95 -12.29 0.28
C PHE A 17 7.53 -12.48 -0.23
N VAL A 18 6.79 -13.37 0.39
CA VAL A 18 5.35 -13.54 0.16
C VAL A 18 4.62 -13.28 1.47
N THR A 19 3.57 -12.47 1.40
CA THR A 19 2.75 -12.20 2.59
C THR A 19 1.92 -13.43 2.94
N TYR A 20 1.90 -13.79 4.23
CA TYR A 20 1.04 -14.84 4.75
C TYR A 20 -0.43 -14.59 4.37
N GLY A 21 -1.12 -15.60 3.85
CA GLY A 21 -2.50 -15.46 3.37
C GLY A 21 -2.65 -14.77 2.01
N SER A 22 -1.56 -14.55 1.26
CA SER A 22 -1.66 -14.07 -0.13
C SER A 22 -2.50 -15.02 -0.98
N ALA A 23 -3.31 -14.45 -1.88
CA ALA A 23 -4.14 -15.23 -2.79
C ALA A 23 -3.29 -15.93 -3.86
N THR A 24 -3.74 -17.10 -4.32
CA THR A 24 -3.19 -17.74 -5.52
C THR A 24 -3.22 -16.78 -6.71
N GLY A 25 -2.16 -16.79 -7.52
CA GLY A 25 -1.95 -15.86 -8.64
C GLY A 25 -1.20 -14.58 -8.26
N THR A 26 -0.94 -14.34 -6.97
CA THR A 26 -0.14 -13.19 -6.52
C THR A 26 1.26 -13.27 -7.12
N ILE A 27 1.71 -12.18 -7.76
CA ILE A 27 3.09 -12.06 -8.26
C ILE A 27 4.01 -11.77 -7.09
N ILE A 28 5.04 -12.60 -6.94
CA ILE A 28 6.00 -12.54 -5.83
C ILE A 28 7.29 -11.85 -6.26
N GLY A 29 7.67 -12.01 -7.52
CA GLY A 29 8.90 -11.44 -8.06
C GLY A 29 9.16 -11.83 -9.50
N LYS A 30 10.40 -11.65 -9.93
CA LYS A 30 10.86 -12.04 -11.26
C LYS A 30 12.30 -12.51 -11.20
N VAL A 31 12.58 -13.65 -11.82
CA VAL A 31 13.93 -14.11 -12.10
C VAL A 31 14.34 -13.67 -13.50
N SER A 32 15.65 -13.48 -13.72
CA SER A 32 16.17 -13.06 -15.01
C SER A 32 17.47 -13.77 -15.35
N ALA A 33 17.54 -14.29 -16.57
CA ALA A 33 18.75 -14.80 -17.17
C ALA A 33 19.04 -14.04 -18.47
N THR A 34 20.28 -14.17 -18.94
CA THR A 34 20.77 -13.60 -20.19
C THR A 34 21.50 -14.67 -20.98
N ASP A 35 21.38 -14.62 -22.30
CA ASP A 35 22.12 -15.46 -23.23
C ASP A 35 22.81 -14.57 -24.28
N GLY A 36 24.06 -14.91 -24.62
CA GLY A 36 24.87 -14.15 -25.58
C GLY A 36 24.55 -14.46 -27.04
N ASP A 37 23.77 -15.51 -27.28
CA ASP A 37 23.43 -15.98 -28.62
C ASP A 37 22.36 -15.12 -29.33
N LEU A 38 22.31 -15.23 -30.66
CA LEU A 38 21.33 -14.53 -31.51
C LEU A 38 20.15 -15.44 -31.90
N GLY A 39 18.96 -14.84 -31.97
CA GLY A 39 17.75 -15.51 -32.42
C GLY A 39 17.24 -16.55 -31.42
N THR A 40 16.82 -17.73 -31.91
CA THR A 40 16.28 -18.81 -31.08
C THR A 40 17.24 -19.29 -30.00
N TYR A 41 18.54 -19.30 -30.29
CA TYR A 41 19.61 -19.67 -29.36
C TYR A 41 19.82 -18.64 -28.24
N GLY A 42 19.43 -17.37 -28.46
CA GLY A 42 19.40 -16.36 -27.40
C GLY A 42 18.04 -16.22 -26.68
N THR A 43 17.03 -16.96 -27.13
CA THR A 43 15.65 -16.80 -26.64
C THR A 43 15.42 -17.70 -25.43
N LEU A 44 15.06 -17.11 -24.31
CA LEU A 44 14.98 -17.79 -23.02
C LEU A 44 13.56 -18.21 -22.64
N TYR A 45 13.47 -19.42 -22.10
CA TYR A 45 12.27 -19.99 -21.50
C TYR A 45 12.55 -20.35 -20.05
N TYR A 46 11.60 -20.02 -19.16
CA TYR A 46 11.77 -20.22 -17.72
C TYR A 46 10.87 -21.35 -17.23
N SER A 47 11.40 -22.18 -16.33
CA SER A 47 10.64 -23.19 -15.61
C SER A 47 11.14 -23.33 -14.17
N LEU A 48 10.43 -24.09 -13.34
CA LEU A 48 10.88 -24.47 -12.00
C LEU A 48 11.27 -25.94 -12.02
N ASP A 49 12.34 -26.28 -11.31
CA ASP A 49 12.81 -27.67 -11.23
C ASP A 49 11.81 -28.53 -10.45
N GLN A 50 11.05 -29.34 -11.18
CA GLN A 50 10.02 -30.23 -10.64
C GLN A 50 10.57 -31.34 -9.73
N SER A 51 11.89 -31.59 -9.77
CA SER A 51 12.51 -32.54 -8.84
C SER A 51 12.54 -32.00 -7.40
N SER A 52 12.38 -30.69 -7.21
CA SER A 52 12.17 -30.10 -5.90
C SER A 52 10.73 -30.28 -5.43
N LEU A 53 10.55 -31.04 -4.33
CA LEU A 53 9.27 -31.30 -3.64
C LEU A 53 8.50 -30.03 -3.25
N ASN A 54 9.17 -28.87 -3.31
CA ASN A 54 8.69 -27.58 -2.87
C ASN A 54 8.04 -26.73 -3.98
N THR A 55 8.00 -27.21 -5.22
CA THR A 55 7.46 -26.46 -6.38
C THR A 55 5.93 -26.35 -6.39
N THR A 56 5.21 -27.12 -5.58
CA THR A 56 3.73 -27.09 -5.51
C THR A 56 3.15 -25.72 -5.13
N TYR A 57 3.92 -24.88 -4.43
CA TYR A 57 3.48 -23.57 -3.98
C TYR A 57 3.68 -22.45 -5.01
N PHE A 58 4.58 -22.63 -5.97
CA PHE A 58 5.04 -21.55 -6.85
C PHE A 58 5.01 -21.94 -8.32
N GLY A 59 4.83 -20.95 -9.19
CA GLY A 59 4.94 -21.11 -10.63
C GLY A 59 5.75 -19.98 -11.23
N VAL A 60 6.24 -20.19 -12.45
CA VAL A 60 6.95 -19.16 -13.22
C VAL A 60 6.32 -19.02 -14.61
N THR A 61 6.12 -17.78 -15.05
CA THR A 61 5.55 -17.48 -16.36
C THR A 61 6.67 -17.34 -17.40
N SER A 62 6.75 -18.30 -18.32
CA SER A 62 7.62 -18.21 -19.50
C SER A 62 6.98 -17.35 -20.60
N PRO A 63 7.73 -16.50 -21.33
CA PRO A 63 9.19 -16.25 -21.23
C PRO A 63 9.54 -15.11 -20.25
N THR A 64 8.57 -14.54 -19.54
CA THR A 64 8.77 -13.31 -18.74
C THR A 64 9.65 -13.48 -17.50
N GLY A 65 9.74 -14.69 -16.96
CA GLY A 65 10.43 -15.00 -15.70
C GLY A 65 9.65 -14.56 -14.44
N GLN A 66 8.38 -14.15 -14.57
CA GLN A 66 7.58 -13.72 -13.41
C GLN A 66 7.22 -14.93 -12.53
N LEU A 67 7.59 -14.84 -11.26
CA LEU A 67 7.30 -15.84 -10.23
C LEU A 67 5.98 -15.48 -9.54
N TYR A 68 5.09 -16.45 -9.40
CA TYR A 68 3.77 -16.27 -8.81
C TYR A 68 3.41 -17.40 -7.85
N LEU A 69 2.45 -17.13 -6.98
CA LEU A 69 1.91 -18.11 -6.05
C LEU A 69 0.93 -19.05 -6.76
N SER A 70 1.21 -20.35 -6.81
CA SER A 70 0.36 -21.33 -7.48
C SER A 70 -0.60 -22.06 -6.53
N SER A 71 -0.31 -22.08 -5.22
CA SER A 71 -1.20 -22.65 -4.21
C SER A 71 -1.03 -21.94 -2.85
N SER A 72 -1.91 -22.25 -1.90
CA SER A 72 -1.88 -21.60 -0.58
C SER A 72 -0.60 -21.94 0.20
N ILE A 73 0.09 -20.91 0.70
CA ILE A 73 1.32 -21.04 1.51
C ILE A 73 1.05 -21.10 3.02
N ASN A 74 -0.23 -21.21 3.42
CA ASN A 74 -0.61 -21.16 4.83
C ASN A 74 -0.02 -22.31 5.66
N SER A 75 0.33 -23.44 5.03
CA SER A 75 0.97 -24.60 5.66
C SER A 75 2.42 -24.36 6.11
N ILE A 76 3.13 -23.40 5.50
CA ILE A 76 4.54 -23.10 5.81
C ILE A 76 4.66 -22.26 7.10
N GLY A 77 3.65 -21.43 7.39
CA GLY A 77 3.63 -20.54 8.56
C GLY A 77 4.46 -19.27 8.38
N ILE A 78 4.19 -18.27 9.23
CA ILE A 78 4.92 -16.99 9.25
C ILE A 78 6.36 -17.23 9.72
N GLY A 79 7.33 -16.63 9.03
CA GLY A 79 8.77 -16.81 9.30
C GLY A 79 9.35 -18.10 8.70
N GLY A 80 8.52 -18.92 8.05
CA GLY A 80 8.98 -20.07 7.28
C GLY A 80 9.55 -19.64 5.91
N SER A 81 10.31 -20.54 5.30
CA SER A 81 10.91 -20.32 3.98
C SER A 81 10.80 -21.56 3.11
N VAL A 82 10.70 -21.34 1.80
CA VAL A 82 10.72 -22.40 0.80
C VAL A 82 11.85 -22.16 -0.18
N THR A 83 12.64 -23.20 -0.44
CA THR A 83 13.76 -23.15 -1.38
C THR A 83 13.53 -24.10 -2.55
N PHE A 84 13.77 -23.61 -3.77
CA PHE A 84 13.71 -24.37 -5.02
C PHE A 84 14.64 -23.77 -6.08
N LEU A 85 14.79 -24.47 -7.21
CA LEU A 85 15.61 -24.03 -8.33
C LEU A 85 14.73 -23.47 -9.45
N ALA A 86 15.09 -22.29 -9.94
CA ALA A 86 14.61 -21.76 -11.22
C ALA A 86 15.52 -22.25 -12.35
N VAL A 87 14.94 -22.58 -13.49
CA VAL A 87 15.64 -23.06 -14.68
C VAL A 87 15.42 -22.05 -15.81
N ALA A 88 16.49 -21.67 -16.49
CA ALA A 88 16.42 -20.93 -17.75
C ALA A 88 17.02 -21.79 -18.85
N THR A 89 16.28 -21.97 -19.94
CA THR A 89 16.65 -22.81 -21.09
C THR A 89 16.55 -21.99 -22.35
N ASP A 90 17.56 -22.03 -23.20
CA ASP A 90 17.51 -21.42 -24.52
C ASP A 90 16.67 -22.25 -25.52
N GLY A 91 16.49 -21.78 -26.74
CA GLY A 91 15.79 -22.55 -27.77
C GLY A 91 16.59 -23.72 -28.38
N GLY A 92 17.86 -23.88 -28.04
CA GLY A 92 18.74 -24.99 -28.45
C GLY A 92 18.90 -26.10 -27.41
N GLY A 93 18.37 -25.91 -26.20
CA GLY A 93 18.39 -26.85 -25.08
C GLY A 93 19.47 -26.60 -24.01
N LEU A 94 20.36 -25.61 -24.16
CA LEU A 94 21.31 -25.30 -23.07
C LEU A 94 20.56 -24.64 -21.92
N SER A 95 20.86 -25.06 -20.70
CA SER A 95 20.10 -24.68 -19.51
C SER A 95 21.01 -24.35 -18.33
N THR A 96 20.52 -23.47 -17.47
CA THR A 96 21.18 -23.09 -16.21
C THR A 96 20.17 -23.04 -15.07
N TYR A 97 20.69 -22.95 -13.84
CA TYR A 97 19.89 -22.98 -12.61
C TYR A 97 20.22 -21.79 -11.71
N ALA A 98 19.23 -21.28 -10.98
CA ALA A 98 19.41 -20.33 -9.89
C ALA A 98 18.66 -20.76 -8.64
N ASN A 99 19.25 -20.49 -7.47
CA ASN A 99 18.58 -20.71 -6.20
C ASN A 99 17.52 -19.64 -5.98
N VAL A 100 16.33 -20.05 -5.56
CA VAL A 100 15.24 -19.15 -5.19
C VAL A 100 14.77 -19.51 -3.78
N ILE A 101 14.79 -18.52 -2.90
CA ILE A 101 14.30 -18.61 -1.53
C ILE A 101 13.09 -17.68 -1.44
N VAL A 102 11.96 -18.22 -0.99
CA VAL A 102 10.75 -17.44 -0.72
C VAL A 102 10.44 -17.49 0.77
N GLU A 103 10.48 -16.34 1.42
CA GLU A 103 10.19 -16.18 2.84
C GLU A 103 8.75 -15.72 3.07
N VAL A 104 8.08 -16.34 4.03
CA VAL A 104 6.69 -16.01 4.38
C VAL A 104 6.68 -14.91 5.44
N ALA A 105 6.34 -13.69 5.04
CA ALA A 105 6.28 -12.51 5.89
C ALA A 105 4.86 -12.27 6.44
N THR A 106 4.74 -11.51 7.52
CA THR A 106 3.45 -11.04 8.02
C THR A 106 2.82 -10.03 7.04
N THR A 107 1.49 -9.93 7.06
CA THR A 107 0.81 -8.78 6.46
C THR A 107 1.24 -7.54 7.22
N THR A 108 2.13 -6.74 6.63
CA THR A 108 2.27 -5.37 7.08
C THR A 108 0.99 -4.69 6.63
N THR A 109 -0.02 -4.66 7.50
CA THR A 109 -1.07 -3.67 7.39
C THR A 109 -0.33 -2.35 7.55
N VAL A 110 0.07 -1.73 6.44
CA VAL A 110 0.26 -0.29 6.42
C VAL A 110 -1.12 0.21 6.79
N THR A 111 -1.32 0.49 8.07
CA THR A 111 -2.42 1.34 8.49
C THR A 111 -2.08 2.66 7.82
N THR A 112 -2.54 2.81 6.57
CA THR A 112 -2.68 4.10 5.93
C THR A 112 -3.45 4.86 6.98
N THR A 113 -2.75 5.67 7.77
CA THR A 113 -3.40 6.61 8.67
C THR A 113 -3.88 7.64 7.68
N THR A 114 -4.98 7.29 7.02
CA THR A 114 -5.49 7.99 5.86
C THR A 114 -5.67 9.40 6.34
N THR A 115 -5.00 10.32 5.67
CA THR A 115 -5.15 11.76 5.84
C THR A 115 -6.62 12.19 5.84
N GLU A 116 -7.55 11.33 5.41
CA GLU A 116 -9.00 11.45 5.63
C GLU A 116 -9.43 11.64 7.08
N THR A 117 -8.88 10.92 8.06
CA THR A 117 -9.31 11.09 9.46
C THR A 117 -8.86 12.44 9.99
N ARG A 118 -7.63 12.87 9.64
CA ARG A 118 -7.10 14.19 9.98
C ARG A 118 -7.85 15.32 9.25
N TYR A 119 -8.27 15.09 8.01
CA TYR A 119 -9.08 16.02 7.23
C TYR A 119 -10.49 16.16 7.82
N LYS A 120 -11.16 15.05 8.18
CA LYS A 120 -12.48 15.08 8.83
C LYS A 120 -12.43 15.75 10.21
N SER A 121 -11.44 15.44 11.05
CA SER A 121 -11.31 16.09 12.36
C SER A 121 -11.00 17.59 12.22
N PHE A 122 -10.21 17.99 11.21
CA PHE A 122 -9.94 19.40 10.91
C PHE A 122 -11.19 20.16 10.43
N ILE A 123 -12.04 19.52 9.61
CA ILE A 123 -13.32 20.10 9.15
C ILE A 123 -14.36 20.13 10.29
N GLU A 124 -14.37 19.13 11.17
CA GLU A 124 -15.25 19.11 12.36
C GLU A 124 -14.83 20.16 13.40
N ASP A 125 -13.53 20.34 13.65
CA ASP A 125 -13.02 21.44 14.47
C ASP A 125 -13.35 22.81 13.86
N GLY A 126 -13.32 22.93 12.52
CA GLY A 126 -13.69 24.15 11.79
C GLY A 126 -15.20 24.47 11.83
N ARG A 127 -16.09 23.54 12.17
CA ARG A 127 -17.53 23.83 12.34
C ARG A 127 -17.83 24.54 13.66
N ASN A 128 -16.89 24.56 14.59
CA ASN A 128 -17.05 25.20 15.90
C ASN A 128 -16.96 26.74 15.83
N VAL A 129 -16.47 27.33 14.74
CA VAL A 129 -16.45 28.81 14.59
C VAL A 129 -17.81 29.41 14.22
N ALA A 130 -18.70 28.66 13.56
CA ALA A 130 -20.02 29.16 13.16
C ALA A 130 -20.95 29.41 14.36
N TRP A 131 -20.84 28.59 15.41
CA TRP A 131 -21.59 28.77 16.66
C TRP A 131 -21.03 29.93 17.50
N LEU A 132 -19.72 30.20 17.42
CA LEU A 132 -19.09 31.33 18.12
C LEU A 132 -19.48 32.68 17.49
N THR A 133 -19.63 32.77 16.17
CA THR A 133 -20.06 34.03 15.53
C THR A 133 -21.52 34.36 15.82
N LEU A 134 -22.42 33.36 15.85
CA LEU A 134 -23.84 33.56 16.20
C LEU A 134 -24.04 33.99 17.65
N SER A 135 -23.26 33.43 18.60
CA SER A 135 -23.36 33.83 20.00
C SER A 135 -22.88 35.26 20.24
N VAL A 136 -21.78 35.68 19.61
CA VAL A 136 -21.28 37.06 19.72
C VAL A 136 -22.27 38.06 19.10
N LEU A 137 -22.85 37.75 17.94
CA LEU A 137 -23.80 38.66 17.27
C LEU A 137 -25.09 38.87 18.09
N THR A 138 -25.58 37.80 18.71
CA THR A 138 -26.77 37.87 19.58
C THR A 138 -26.48 38.67 20.86
N ILE A 139 -25.32 38.47 21.49
CA ILE A 139 -24.91 39.25 22.68
C ILE A 139 -24.78 40.74 22.34
N VAL A 140 -24.16 41.10 21.21
CA VAL A 140 -24.02 42.50 20.77
C VAL A 140 -25.39 43.14 20.51
N ALA A 141 -26.30 42.42 19.85
CA ALA A 141 -27.66 42.91 19.60
C ALA A 141 -28.44 43.15 20.90
N VAL A 142 -28.36 42.22 21.87
CA VAL A 142 -29.01 42.38 23.18
C VAL A 142 -28.43 43.56 23.95
N LEU A 143 -27.10 43.72 23.96
CA LEU A 143 -26.45 44.87 24.61
C LEU A 143 -26.85 46.20 23.95
N ALA A 144 -26.93 46.25 22.62
CA ALA A 144 -27.36 47.44 21.91
C ALA A 144 -28.81 47.82 22.26
N VAL A 145 -29.71 46.84 22.37
CA VAL A 145 -31.11 47.05 22.79
C VAL A 145 -31.18 47.53 24.25
N VAL A 146 -30.41 46.93 25.16
CA VAL A 146 -30.38 47.34 26.57
C VAL A 146 -29.83 48.76 26.73
N LEU A 147 -28.75 49.10 26.02
CA LEU A 147 -28.19 50.46 26.04
C LEU A 147 -29.15 51.46 25.39
N TRP A 148 -29.84 51.09 24.31
CA TRP A 148 -30.86 51.92 23.71
C TRP A 148 -32.03 52.17 24.66
N LEU A 149 -32.54 51.13 25.33
CA LEU A 149 -33.58 51.26 26.35
C LEU A 149 -33.12 52.10 27.55
N ALA A 150 -31.91 51.89 28.05
CA ALA A 150 -31.35 52.67 29.14
C ALA A 150 -31.19 54.15 28.74
N CYS A 151 -30.77 54.43 27.50
CA CYS A 151 -30.70 55.78 26.95
C CYS A 151 -32.09 56.41 26.79
N ASP A 152 -33.08 55.65 26.30
CA ASP A 152 -34.47 56.10 26.17
C ASP A 152 -35.08 56.43 27.53
N ILE A 153 -34.87 55.58 28.55
CA ILE A 153 -35.31 55.82 29.93
C ILE A 153 -34.61 57.06 30.51
N ASN A 154 -33.31 57.22 30.31
CA ASN A 154 -32.56 58.37 30.81
C ASN A 154 -33.00 59.70 30.13
N LYS A 155 -33.31 59.66 28.83
CA LYS A 155 -33.83 60.83 28.09
C LYS A 155 -35.25 61.22 28.52
N ARG A 156 -36.06 60.26 29.00
CA ARG A 156 -37.44 60.51 29.40
C ARG A 156 -37.63 61.10 30.81
N GLY A 157 -36.55 61.30 31.58
CA GLY A 157 -36.51 62.11 32.81
C GLY A 157 -37.67 61.91 33.79
N PHE A 158 -37.45 61.17 34.90
CA PHE A 158 -38.47 60.99 35.93
C PHE A 158 -39.06 62.34 36.41
N PRO A 159 -40.40 62.49 36.48
CA PRO A 159 -41.00 63.73 36.96
C PRO A 159 -40.65 63.93 38.44
N ARG A 160 -40.08 65.10 38.77
CA ARG A 160 -39.81 65.49 40.15
C ARG A 160 -41.15 65.78 40.86
N PHE A 161 -41.53 64.95 41.82
CA PHE A 161 -42.55 65.31 42.79
C PHE A 161 -42.00 66.46 43.66
N LYS A 162 -42.62 67.64 43.57
CA LYS A 162 -42.43 68.72 44.56
C LYS A 162 -43.19 68.33 45.83
N LEU A 163 -42.50 68.35 46.96
CA LEU A 163 -43.13 68.38 48.29
C LEU A 163 -43.39 69.85 48.62
N GLU A 164 -44.65 70.21 48.83
CA GLU A 164 -45.07 71.36 49.65
C GLU A 164 -45.33 70.89 51.08
#